data_AF-A0A920UA31-F1
#
_entry.id   AF-A0A920UA31-F1
#
_cell.length_a   1.000
_cell.length_b   1.000
_cell.length_c   1.000
_cell.angle_alpha   90.00
_cell.angle_beta   90.00
_cell.angle_gamma   90.00
#
_symmetry.space_group_name_H-M   'P 1'
#
loop_
_entity.id
_entity.type
_entity.pdbx_description
1 polymer ?
#
loop_
_entity_poly.entity_id
_entity_poly.type
_entity_poly.pdbx_seq_one_letter_code
_entity_poly.pdbx_strand_id
1 'polypeptide(L)'
;MLIGKGCHPGPPDWAASRVSPETVATDVAVTLDRMGTDRLDLWLFHRDDVTVPVGELVDAAQREVALGTIEAWGVSNWSAERFWEARTRADVAVPVATSPQFSLVDQLAEPWPGVTTITGPAHAEERARLADSEISVITWSPLAGGFLTAARRPESATDAETTRCYDSCRTGIEGTGRCN
;
A
#
# COMPACT_ATOMS: atom_id res chain seq x y z
N MET A 1 16.63 10.38 -1.38
CA MET A 1 15.67 9.39 -0.89
C MET A 1 15.27 8.48 -2.04
N LEU A 2 15.73 7.22 -2.00
CA LEU A 2 15.43 6.13 -2.91
C LEU A 2 14.47 5.17 -2.21
N ILE A 3 13.30 4.95 -2.82
CA ILE A 3 12.27 4.06 -2.29
C ILE A 3 12.15 2.84 -3.20
N GLY A 4 12.24 1.65 -2.62
CA GLY A 4 11.95 0.38 -3.30
C GLY A 4 10.70 -0.29 -2.73
N LYS A 5 10.12 -1.21 -3.51
CA LYS A 5 9.05 -2.10 -3.06
C LYS A 5 9.29 -3.52 -3.58
N GLY A 6 9.00 -4.54 -2.78
CA GLY A 6 9.11 -5.95 -3.16
C GLY A 6 7.89 -6.77 -2.79
N CYS A 7 7.94 -8.08 -3.04
CA CYS A 7 6.87 -9.03 -2.78
C CYS A 7 5.60 -8.80 -3.61
N HIS A 8 5.70 -8.09 -4.73
CA HIS A 8 4.60 -8.03 -5.69
C HIS A 8 4.50 -9.36 -6.45
N PRO A 9 3.29 -9.88 -6.71
CA PRO A 9 3.07 -10.99 -7.64
C PRO A 9 3.79 -10.75 -8.97
N GLY A 10 4.25 -11.81 -9.62
CA GLY A 10 5.03 -11.69 -10.84
C GLY A 10 5.07 -13.01 -11.61
N PRO A 11 5.70 -13.02 -12.78
CA PRO A 11 5.76 -14.23 -13.61
C PRO A 11 6.30 -15.44 -12.82
N PRO A 12 5.75 -16.66 -13.05
CA PRO A 12 4.73 -16.99 -14.05
C PRO A 12 3.28 -16.75 -13.59
N ASP A 13 3.04 -16.49 -12.30
CA ASP A 13 1.69 -16.39 -11.73
C ASP A 13 1.48 -15.04 -11.03
N TRP A 14 0.67 -14.19 -11.66
CA TRP A 14 0.33 -12.86 -11.16
C TRP A 14 -0.76 -12.87 -10.08
N ALA A 15 -1.38 -14.03 -9.81
CA ALA A 15 -2.35 -14.20 -8.73
C ALA A 15 -1.70 -14.74 -7.44
N ALA A 16 -0.59 -15.47 -7.57
CA ALA A 16 0.11 -16.02 -6.42
C ALA A 16 0.83 -14.93 -5.60
N SER A 17 0.64 -14.98 -4.29
CA SER A 17 1.44 -14.19 -3.36
C SER A 17 2.92 -14.60 -3.46
N ARG A 18 3.79 -13.59 -3.41
CA ARG A 18 5.24 -13.75 -3.25
C ARG A 18 5.72 -13.19 -1.91
N VAL A 19 4.81 -12.87 -1.00
CA VAL A 19 5.18 -12.36 0.32
C VAL A 19 5.71 -13.53 1.13
N SER A 20 7.02 -13.58 1.32
CA SER A 20 7.71 -14.55 2.18
C SER A 20 9.04 -13.96 2.65
N PRO A 21 9.61 -14.45 3.76
CA PRO A 21 10.93 -14.01 4.24
C PRO A 21 12.03 -14.11 3.18
N GLU A 22 12.03 -15.17 2.37
CA GLU A 22 13.04 -15.42 1.33
C GLU A 22 12.91 -14.45 0.16
N THR A 23 11.68 -14.05 -0.17
CA THR A 23 11.43 -13.13 -1.27
C THR A 23 11.92 -11.72 -0.94
N VAL A 24 11.89 -11.30 0.33
CA VAL A 24 12.38 -9.98 0.76
C VAL A 24 13.83 -9.77 0.32
N ALA A 25 14.73 -10.67 0.72
CA ALA A 25 16.15 -10.56 0.38
C ALA A 25 16.39 -10.61 -1.13
N THR A 26 15.66 -11.48 -1.84
CA THR A 26 15.77 -11.61 -3.30
C THR A 26 15.33 -10.33 -4.01
N ASP A 27 14.18 -9.75 -3.65
CA ASP A 27 13.65 -8.56 -4.29
C ASP A 27 14.45 -7.30 -3.93
N VAL A 28 14.98 -7.20 -2.71
CA VAL A 28 15.93 -6.14 -2.34
C VAL A 28 17.18 -6.20 -3.20
N ALA A 29 17.84 -7.37 -3.28
CA ALA A 29 19.05 -7.54 -4.09
C ALA A 29 18.83 -7.20 -5.57
N VAL A 30 17.72 -7.67 -6.16
CA VAL A 30 17.36 -7.35 -7.56
C VAL A 30 17.08 -5.86 -7.74
N THR A 31 16.45 -5.20 -6.76
CA THR A 31 16.18 -3.76 -6.82
C THR A 31 17.48 -2.96 -6.80
N LEU A 32 18.39 -3.30 -5.87
CA LEU A 32 19.70 -2.65 -5.73
C LEU A 32 20.54 -2.78 -7.01
N ASP A 33 20.62 -3.98 -7.58
CA ASP A 33 21.33 -4.25 -8.84
C ASP A 33 20.76 -3.40 -9.99
N ARG A 34 19.43 -3.39 -10.17
CA ARG A 34 18.77 -2.62 -11.24
C ARG A 34 18.92 -1.11 -11.08
N MET A 35 18.98 -0.63 -9.84
CA MET A 35 19.14 0.79 -9.55
C MET A 35 20.61 1.23 -9.55
N GLY A 36 21.57 0.30 -9.57
CA GLY A 36 22.99 0.59 -9.50
C GLY A 36 23.40 1.25 -8.17
N THR A 37 22.77 0.85 -7.07
CA THR A 37 23.02 1.35 -5.70
C THR A 37 23.20 0.16 -4.75
N ASP A 38 23.89 0.37 -3.65
CA ASP A 38 24.09 -0.62 -2.58
C ASP A 38 23.05 -0.51 -1.46
N ARG A 39 22.28 0.58 -1.43
CA ARG A 39 21.30 0.86 -0.39
C ARG A 39 20.03 1.57 -0.88
N LEU A 40 18.91 1.25 -0.25
CA LEU A 40 17.66 2.00 -0.32
C LEU A 40 17.43 2.81 0.95
N ASP A 41 16.87 4.02 0.83
CA ASP A 41 16.49 4.83 2.00
C ASP A 41 15.21 4.28 2.66
N LEU A 42 14.30 3.69 1.87
CA LEU A 42 13.08 3.05 2.36
C LEU A 42 12.70 1.86 1.47
N TRP A 43 12.43 0.71 2.07
CA TRP A 43 11.86 -0.44 1.36
C TRP A 43 10.48 -0.82 1.91
N LEU A 44 9.51 -1.05 1.03
CA LEU A 44 8.14 -1.39 1.45
C LEU A 44 7.75 -2.80 0.98
N PHE A 45 7.13 -3.57 1.86
CA PHE A 45 6.29 -4.69 1.42
C PHE A 45 5.20 -4.15 0.51
N HIS A 46 5.16 -4.57 -0.76
CA HIS A 46 4.20 -4.02 -1.73
C HIS A 46 2.78 -4.54 -1.52
N ARG A 47 2.65 -5.73 -0.92
CA ARG A 47 1.42 -6.45 -0.58
C ARG A 47 1.56 -7.07 0.79
N ASP A 48 0.43 -7.45 1.38
CA ASP A 48 0.38 -8.34 2.55
C ASP A 48 0.04 -9.77 2.13
N ASP A 49 0.42 -10.71 2.98
CA ASP A 49 -0.07 -12.08 2.95
C ASP A 49 -0.28 -12.55 4.40
N VAL A 50 -1.55 -12.60 4.79
CA VAL A 50 -1.95 -12.94 6.16
C VAL A 50 -1.71 -14.42 6.49
N THR A 51 -1.39 -15.26 5.49
CA THR A 51 -1.05 -16.67 5.72
C THR A 51 0.38 -16.86 6.24
N VAL A 52 1.26 -15.88 6.01
CA VAL A 52 2.61 -15.87 6.57
C VAL A 52 2.58 -15.17 7.93
N PRO A 53 3.14 -15.73 9.02
CA PRO A 53 3.18 -15.03 10.30
C PRO A 53 3.93 -13.68 10.22
N VAL A 54 3.36 -12.60 10.78
CA VAL A 54 3.99 -11.26 10.65
C VAL A 54 5.39 -11.21 11.23
N GLY A 55 5.67 -12.01 12.27
CA GLY A 55 6.97 -12.07 12.91
C GLY A 55 8.06 -12.48 11.91
N GLU A 56 7.77 -13.44 11.04
CA GLU A 56 8.73 -13.89 10.01
C GLU A 56 9.02 -12.79 8.98
N LEU A 57 8.01 -11.99 8.62
CA LEU A 57 8.15 -10.85 7.72
C LEU A 57 8.93 -9.69 8.39
N VAL A 58 8.66 -9.43 9.67
CA VAL A 58 9.41 -8.46 10.48
C VAL A 58 10.87 -8.87 10.57
N ASP A 59 11.16 -10.14 10.89
CA ASP A 59 12.53 -10.66 10.96
C ASP A 59 13.27 -10.55 9.62
N ALA A 60 12.57 -10.75 8.50
CA ALA A 60 13.13 -10.56 7.16
C ALA A 60 13.53 -9.10 6.91
N ALA A 61 12.63 -8.14 7.20
CA ALA A 61 12.94 -6.72 7.04
C ALA A 61 14.05 -6.24 7.98
N GLN A 62 14.04 -6.66 9.25
CA GLN A 62 15.09 -6.31 10.21
C GLN A 62 16.46 -6.85 9.80
N ARG A 63 16.52 -8.01 9.15
CA ARG A 63 17.77 -8.56 8.60
C ARG A 63 18.36 -7.66 7.51
N GLU A 64 17.53 -7.17 6.59
CA GLU A 64 17.99 -6.24 5.54
C GLU A 64 18.47 -4.90 6.14
N VAL A 65 17.78 -4.39 7.18
CA VAL A 65 18.26 -3.22 7.93
C VAL A 65 19.63 -3.50 8.58
N ALA A 66 19.80 -4.67 9.21
CA ALA A 66 21.06 -5.04 9.84
C ALA A 66 22.20 -5.23 8.83
N LEU A 67 21.89 -5.68 7.60
CA LEU A 67 22.85 -5.76 6.49
C LEU A 67 23.18 -4.40 5.88
N GLY A 68 22.39 -3.36 6.17
CA GLY A 68 22.55 -2.01 5.61
C GLY A 68 22.09 -1.88 4.16
N THR A 69 21.42 -2.90 3.60
CA THR A 69 20.85 -2.89 2.24
C THR A 69 19.63 -1.96 2.15
N ILE A 70 18.94 -1.75 3.29
CA ILE A 70 17.87 -0.77 3.45
C ILE A 70 18.10 0.02 4.74
N GLU A 71 17.86 1.33 4.72
CA GLU A 71 17.97 2.18 5.92
C GLU A 71 16.72 2.06 6.80
N ALA A 72 15.54 2.05 6.18
CA ALA A 72 14.26 1.93 6.85
C ALA A 72 13.31 1.05 6.04
N TRP A 73 12.23 0.61 6.68
CA TRP A 73 11.21 -0.19 6.02
C TRP A 73 9.79 0.19 6.42
N GLY A 74 8.83 -0.31 5.66
CA GLY A 74 7.41 -0.09 5.88
C GLY A 74 6.55 -1.01 5.03
N VAL A 75 5.27 -0.65 4.89
CA VAL A 75 4.28 -1.52 4.25
C VAL A 75 3.40 -0.76 3.27
N SER A 76 2.84 -1.45 2.29
CA SER A 76 1.89 -0.93 1.30
C SER A 76 0.72 -1.88 1.22
N ASN A 77 -0.50 -1.35 1.31
CA ASN A 77 -1.73 -2.17 1.28
C ASN A 77 -1.82 -3.24 2.38
N TRP A 78 -1.26 -2.96 3.56
CA TRP A 78 -1.49 -3.78 4.75
C TRP A 78 -2.67 -3.21 5.53
N SER A 79 -3.42 -4.07 6.24
CA SER A 79 -4.44 -3.59 7.17
C SER A 79 -3.80 -2.83 8.32
N ALA A 80 -4.55 -1.89 8.91
CA ALA A 80 -4.07 -1.15 10.08
C ALA A 80 -3.66 -2.11 11.21
N GLU A 81 -4.49 -3.09 11.52
CA GLU A 81 -4.22 -4.12 12.53
C GLU A 81 -2.89 -4.82 12.28
N ARG A 82 -2.66 -5.28 11.04
CA ARG A 82 -1.43 -5.98 10.68
C ARG A 82 -0.19 -5.10 10.79
N PHE A 83 -0.30 -3.86 10.36
CA PHE A 83 0.79 -2.88 10.47
C PHE A 83 1.15 -2.62 11.94
N TRP A 84 0.15 -2.44 12.82
CA TRP A 84 0.40 -2.25 14.26
C TRP A 84 0.92 -3.52 14.94
N GLU A 85 0.49 -4.71 14.51
CA GLU A 85 1.07 -5.99 14.96
C GLU A 85 2.56 -6.07 14.60
N ALA A 86 2.92 -5.73 13.36
CA ALA A 86 4.31 -5.69 12.90
C ALA A 86 5.17 -4.72 13.73
N ARG A 87 4.64 -3.51 14.02
CA ARG A 87 5.32 -2.54 14.88
C ARG A 87 5.55 -3.05 16.30
N THR A 88 4.62 -3.85 16.82
CA THR A 88 4.72 -4.42 18.19
C THR A 88 5.71 -5.58 18.24
N ARG A 89 5.89 -6.32 17.14
CA ARG A 89 6.81 -7.46 17.03
C ARG A 89 8.25 -7.06 16.71
N ALA A 90 8.47 -5.86 16.17
CA ALA A 90 9.79 -5.40 15.78
C ALA A 90 10.59 -4.93 17.00
N ASP A 91 11.79 -5.47 17.17
CA ASP A 91 12.69 -5.19 18.31
C ASP A 91 13.79 -4.18 17.96
N VAL A 92 14.26 -4.18 16.71
CA VAL A 92 15.42 -3.41 16.26
C VAL A 92 14.99 -2.26 15.36
N ALA A 93 14.22 -2.58 14.32
CA ALA A 93 13.76 -1.61 13.33
C ALA A 93 12.24 -1.73 13.19
N VAL A 94 11.51 -0.80 13.81
CA VAL A 94 10.06 -0.71 13.64
C VAL A 94 9.73 -0.18 12.25
N PRO A 95 8.66 -0.64 11.58
CA PRO A 95 8.27 -0.07 10.30
C PRO A 95 7.81 1.38 10.51
N VAL A 96 8.35 2.26 9.67
CA VAL A 96 8.20 3.73 9.80
C VAL A 96 7.24 4.34 8.79
N ALA A 97 6.78 3.56 7.82
CA ALA A 97 5.90 4.04 6.76
C ALA A 97 4.78 3.06 6.42
N THR A 98 3.63 3.63 6.06
CA THR A 98 2.52 2.90 5.43
C THR A 98 2.08 3.59 4.15
N SER A 99 1.73 2.81 3.13
CA SER A 99 1.34 3.28 1.80
C SER A 99 -0.05 2.74 1.42
N PRO A 100 -1.14 3.23 2.04
CA PRO A 100 -2.52 2.91 1.68
C PRO A 100 -3.01 3.78 0.51
N GLN A 101 -4.18 3.44 -0.04
CA GLN A 101 -4.90 4.35 -0.93
C GLN A 101 -5.51 5.50 -0.13
N PHE A 102 -5.43 6.72 -0.64
CA PHE A 102 -6.17 7.85 -0.06
C PHE A 102 -6.46 8.91 -1.12
N SER A 103 -7.72 9.32 -1.23
CA SER A 103 -8.19 10.39 -2.13
C SER A 103 -9.26 11.25 -1.45
N LEU A 104 -9.70 12.32 -2.11
CA LEU A 104 -10.84 13.11 -1.64
C LEU A 104 -12.20 12.42 -1.86
N VAL A 105 -12.24 11.41 -2.72
CA VAL A 105 -13.44 10.60 -3.01
C VAL A 105 -13.28 9.22 -2.45
N ASP A 106 -14.34 8.71 -1.83
CA ASP A 106 -14.37 7.38 -1.23
C ASP A 106 -14.11 6.30 -2.28
N GLN A 107 -13.23 5.37 -1.94
CA GLN A 107 -13.03 4.17 -2.72
C GLN A 107 -14.15 3.18 -2.39
N LEU A 108 -15.08 3.03 -3.33
CA LEU A 108 -16.28 2.20 -3.19
C LEU A 108 -15.99 0.71 -3.42
N ALA A 109 -14.95 0.40 -4.19
CA ALA A 109 -14.52 -0.96 -4.48
C ALA A 109 -13.00 -1.03 -4.63
N GLU A 110 -12.42 -2.18 -4.33
CA GLU A 110 -10.99 -2.45 -4.55
C GLU A 110 -10.69 -2.47 -6.07
N PRO A 111 -9.69 -1.73 -6.56
CA PRO A 111 -9.29 -1.81 -7.96
C PRO A 111 -8.73 -3.20 -8.30
N TRP A 112 -8.03 -3.83 -7.34
CA TRP A 112 -7.63 -5.24 -7.37
C TRP A 112 -7.59 -5.79 -5.94
N PRO A 113 -7.64 -7.13 -5.73
CA PRO A 113 -7.71 -7.72 -4.41
C PRO A 113 -6.55 -7.32 -3.48
N GLY A 114 -6.87 -7.08 -2.21
CA GLY A 114 -5.87 -6.78 -1.17
C GLY A 114 -5.41 -5.33 -1.19
N VAL A 115 -6.24 -4.41 -1.68
CA VAL A 115 -6.03 -2.97 -1.53
C VAL A 115 -6.59 -2.50 -0.19
N THR A 116 -5.83 -1.68 0.52
CA THR A 116 -6.36 -0.93 1.66
C THR A 116 -6.53 0.54 1.31
N THR A 117 -7.57 1.15 1.86
CA THR A 117 -7.84 2.58 1.75
C THR A 117 -8.00 3.17 3.14
N ILE A 118 -7.65 4.45 3.28
CA ILE A 118 -7.96 5.26 4.45
C ILE A 118 -8.90 6.41 4.10
N THR A 119 -9.67 6.30 3.00
CA THR A 119 -10.61 7.35 2.57
C THR A 119 -11.94 7.26 3.30
N GLY A 120 -12.68 8.38 3.36
CA GLY A 120 -14.06 8.39 3.85
C GLY A 120 -14.22 8.36 5.38
N PRO A 121 -15.45 8.48 5.88
CA PRO A 121 -15.72 8.60 7.32
C PRO A 121 -15.33 7.36 8.11
N ALA A 122 -15.44 6.16 7.53
CA ALA A 122 -15.15 4.89 8.19
C ALA A 122 -13.69 4.76 8.67
N HIS A 123 -12.78 5.51 8.04
CA HIS A 123 -11.33 5.47 8.35
C HIS A 123 -10.86 6.71 9.13
N ALA A 124 -11.78 7.52 9.68
CA ALA A 124 -11.43 8.76 10.38
C ALA A 124 -10.54 8.52 11.61
N GLU A 125 -10.81 7.47 12.39
CA GLU A 125 -10.00 7.11 13.57
C GLU A 125 -8.59 6.64 13.17
N GLU A 126 -8.47 5.85 12.10
CA GLU A 126 -7.17 5.42 11.58
C GLU A 126 -6.35 6.62 11.12
N ARG A 127 -6.97 7.56 10.38
CA ARG A 127 -6.30 8.80 9.96
C ARG A 127 -5.86 9.66 11.15
N ALA A 128 -6.71 9.81 12.16
CA ALA A 128 -6.35 10.54 13.37
C ALA A 128 -5.15 9.89 14.09
N ARG A 129 -5.19 8.56 14.25
CA ARG A 129 -4.08 7.80 14.86
C ARG A 129 -2.78 7.92 14.07
N LEU A 130 -2.85 7.90 12.74
CA LEU A 130 -1.68 8.11 11.89
C LEU A 130 -1.15 9.55 12.01
N ALA A 131 -2.03 10.55 12.05
CA ALA A 131 -1.66 11.95 12.21
C ALA A 131 -1.00 12.26 13.56
N ASP A 132 -1.38 11.55 14.61
CA ASP A 132 -0.80 11.69 15.96
C ASP A 132 0.47 10.84 16.16
N SER A 133 0.96 10.16 15.11
CA SER A 133 2.12 9.27 15.17
C SER A 133 3.29 9.78 14.34
N GLU A 134 4.49 9.25 14.58
CA GLU A 134 5.69 9.54 13.76
C GLU A 134 5.76 8.68 12.49
N ILE A 135 4.63 8.09 12.05
CA ILE A 135 4.57 7.22 10.87
C ILE A 135 4.37 8.07 9.62
N SER A 136 5.22 7.83 8.62
CA SER A 136 5.07 8.43 7.30
C SER A 136 3.95 7.75 6.52
N VAL A 137 2.98 8.53 6.03
CA VAL A 137 1.91 8.03 5.17
C VAL A 137 2.21 8.42 3.71
N ILE A 138 2.50 7.43 2.87
CA ILE A 138 2.83 7.63 1.45
C ILE A 138 1.64 7.14 0.62
N THR A 139 0.66 8.00 0.42
CA THR A 139 -0.60 7.59 -0.21
C THR A 139 -0.44 7.37 -1.72
N TRP A 140 -1.15 6.38 -2.25
CA TRP A 140 -1.24 6.15 -3.68
C TRP A 140 -2.64 6.46 -4.22
N SER A 141 -2.74 6.70 -5.53
CA SER A 141 -3.95 7.15 -6.22
C SER A 141 -4.65 8.35 -5.55
N PRO A 142 -3.93 9.47 -5.27
CA PRO A 142 -4.54 10.66 -4.68
C PRO A 142 -5.59 11.31 -5.59
N LEU A 143 -5.50 11.07 -6.90
CA LEU A 143 -6.47 11.52 -7.90
C LEU A 143 -7.52 10.44 -8.24
N ALA A 144 -7.62 9.38 -7.44
CA ALA A 144 -8.61 8.30 -7.60
C ALA A 144 -8.61 7.72 -9.03
N GLY A 145 -7.45 7.24 -9.50
CA GLY A 145 -7.32 6.66 -10.85
C GLY A 145 -7.51 7.68 -11.98
N GLY A 146 -7.49 8.97 -11.68
CA GLY A 146 -7.81 10.04 -12.64
C GLY A 146 -9.25 10.55 -12.52
N PHE A 147 -10.05 10.00 -11.60
CA PHE A 147 -11.41 10.47 -11.31
C PHE A 147 -11.46 11.96 -10.97
N LEU A 148 -10.47 12.45 -10.23
CA LEU A 148 -10.36 13.85 -9.79
C LEU A 148 -9.65 14.75 -10.80
N THR A 149 -9.65 14.39 -12.09
CA THR A 149 -9.05 15.18 -13.16
C THR A 149 -10.12 15.76 -14.09
N ALA A 150 -9.80 16.87 -14.75
CA ALA A 150 -10.69 17.51 -15.72
C ALA A 150 -11.02 16.62 -16.95
N ALA A 151 -10.26 15.53 -17.15
CA ALA A 151 -10.49 14.57 -18.23
C ALA A 151 -11.75 13.70 -18.00
N ARG A 152 -12.22 13.58 -16.75
CA ARG A 152 -13.45 12.85 -16.42
C ARG A 152 -14.62 13.82 -16.37
N ARG A 153 -15.33 13.95 -17.48
CA ARG A 153 -16.67 14.57 -17.51
C ARG A 153 -17.71 13.53 -17.13
N PRO A 154 -18.84 13.90 -16.49
CA PRO A 154 -19.92 12.97 -16.20
C PRO A 154 -20.39 12.18 -17.45
N GLU A 155 -20.42 12.85 -18.61
CA GLU A 155 -20.73 12.24 -19.90
C GLU A 155 -19.63 11.36 -20.51
N SER A 156 -18.38 11.44 -20.03
CA SER A 156 -17.20 10.82 -20.67
C SER A 156 -16.57 9.69 -19.86
N ALA A 157 -17.30 9.10 -18.90
CA ALA A 157 -16.80 7.97 -18.12
C ALA A 157 -16.67 6.71 -18.99
N THR A 158 -15.54 6.59 -19.68
CA THR A 158 -15.20 5.42 -20.51
C THR A 158 -14.30 4.42 -19.80
N ASP A 159 -13.70 4.82 -18.66
CA ASP A 159 -12.90 3.92 -17.84
C ASP A 159 -13.80 3.17 -16.84
N ALA A 160 -14.00 1.88 -17.12
CA ALA A 160 -14.82 0.99 -16.33
C ALA A 160 -14.27 0.75 -14.92
N GLU A 161 -12.94 0.72 -14.74
CA GLU A 161 -12.33 0.46 -13.43
C GLU A 161 -12.47 1.68 -12.52
N THR A 162 -12.09 2.86 -13.01
CA THR A 162 -12.25 4.12 -12.28
C THR A 162 -13.71 4.37 -11.91
N THR A 163 -14.64 4.04 -12.81
CA THR A 163 -16.08 4.16 -12.54
C THR A 163 -16.53 3.19 -11.45
N ARG A 164 -16.13 1.92 -11.54
CA ARG A 164 -16.44 0.91 -10.52
C ARG A 164 -15.89 1.29 -9.13
N CYS A 165 -14.70 1.87 -9.07
CA CYS A 165 -14.02 2.15 -7.80
C CYS A 165 -14.47 3.45 -7.13
N TYR A 166 -14.97 4.44 -7.87
CA TYR A 166 -15.15 5.79 -7.33
C TYR A 166 -16.47 6.49 -7.70
N ASP A 167 -17.28 5.93 -8.62
CA ASP A 167 -18.52 6.55 -9.09
C ASP A 167 -19.76 5.94 -8.39
N SER A 168 -20.26 6.61 -7.35
CA SER A 168 -21.44 6.13 -6.59
C SER A 168 -22.71 6.10 -7.44
N CYS A 169 -22.86 7.02 -8.39
CA CYS A 169 -24.03 7.13 -9.24
C CYS A 169 -24.16 5.98 -10.24
N ARG A 170 -23.04 5.50 -10.77
CA ARG A 170 -23.03 4.38 -11.73
C ARG A 170 -22.91 3.01 -11.07
N THR A 171 -22.47 2.94 -9.82
CA THR A 171 -22.39 1.67 -9.06
C THR A 171 -23.67 1.33 -8.31
N GLY A 172 -24.65 2.23 -8.27
CA GLY A 172 -25.93 2.02 -7.58
C GLY A 172 -25.81 2.05 -6.05
N ILE A 173 -24.71 2.56 -5.53
CA ILE A 173 -24.45 2.71 -4.08
C ILE A 173 -25.04 4.06 -3.66
N GLU A 174 -26.26 4.05 -3.11
CA GLU A 174 -26.93 5.26 -2.62
C GLU A 174 -26.28 5.74 -1.31
N GLY A 175 -25.41 6.74 -1.42
CA GLY A 175 -24.79 7.41 -0.28
C GLY A 175 -24.40 8.85 -0.61
N THR A 176 -25.25 9.79 -0.18
CA THR A 176 -24.96 11.24 -0.05
C THR A 176 -24.47 11.99 -1.29
N GLY A 177 -25.29 12.10 -2.33
CA GLY A 177 -25.14 13.15 -3.33
C GLY A 177 -26.00 12.86 -4.55
N ARG A 178 -26.87 13.81 -4.93
CA ARG A 178 -27.76 13.64 -6.10
C ARG A 178 -26.91 13.37 -7.34
N CYS A 179 -27.18 12.25 -7.98
CA CYS A 179 -26.83 12.04 -9.37
C CYS A 179 -27.67 13.02 -10.20
N ASN A 180 -27.06 14.13 -10.59
CA ASN A 180 -27.67 15.10 -11.50
C ASN A 180 -27.61 14.58 -12.94
#